data_AF-A0A0D6P683-F1
#
_entry.id   AF-A0A0D6P683-F1
#
_cell.length_a   1.000
_cell.length_b   1.000
_cell.length_c   1.000
_cell.angle_alpha   90.00
_cell.angle_beta   90.00
_cell.angle_gamma   90.00
#
_symmetry.space_group_name_H-M   'P 1'
#
loop_
_entity.id
_entity.type
_entity.pdbx_description
1 polymer ?
#
loop_
_entity_poly.entity_id
_entity_poly.type
_entity_poly.pdbx_seq_one_letter_code
_entity_poly.pdbx_strand_id
1 'polypeptide(L)'
;MLSAIFWVLRSGSPWRDLPERYGPYTTAYNRFVRWRRAGMWGAIIDAIAKAYDGHIQMIYSSSIRVHQHAAGAKKGGRIVAWAVHEVG
;
A
#
# COMPACT_ATOMS: atom_id res chain seq x y z
N MET A 1 3.62 14.15 9.84
CA MET A 1 2.40 14.04 8.99
C MET A 1 2.55 13.08 7.82
N LEU A 2 3.55 13.22 6.94
CA LEU A 2 3.77 12.25 5.84
C LEU A 2 4.05 10.83 6.36
N SER A 3 4.85 10.75 7.43
CA SER A 3 5.13 9.50 8.16
C SER A 3 3.87 8.82 8.70
N ALA A 4 2.82 9.59 9.02
CA ALA A 4 1.53 9.05 9.46
C ALA A 4 0.82 8.32 8.31
N ILE A 5 0.79 8.96 7.14
CA ILE A 5 0.20 8.39 5.93
C ILE A 5 0.98 7.14 5.52
N PHE A 6 2.32 7.19 5.50
CA PHE A 6 3.14 6.03 5.17
C PHE A 6 2.99 4.89 6.17
N TRP A 7 2.87 5.18 7.45
CA TRP A 7 2.61 4.14 8.45
C TRP A 7 1.31 3.40 8.15
N VAL A 8 0.21 4.13 7.90
CA VAL A 8 -1.10 3.54 7.55
C VAL A 8 -1.03 2.75 6.25
N LEU A 9 -0.39 3.30 5.21
CA LEU A 9 -0.25 2.62 3.93
C LEU A 9 0.61 1.35 4.02
N ARG A 10 1.63 1.35 4.88
CA ARG A 10 2.51 0.20 5.09
C ARG A 10 1.87 -0.88 5.96
N SER A 11 1.15 -0.50 7.01
CA SER A 11 0.53 -1.44 7.95
C SER A 11 -0.82 -1.96 7.47
N GLY A 12 -1.53 -1.19 6.64
CA GLY A 12 -2.92 -1.45 6.29
C GLY A 12 -3.90 -1.26 7.46
N SER A 13 -3.44 -0.74 8.60
CA SER A 13 -4.28 -0.50 9.77
C SER A 13 -5.32 0.59 9.50
N PRO A 14 -6.49 0.54 10.14
CA PRO A 14 -7.44 1.65 10.14
C PRO A 14 -6.78 2.96 10.56
N TRP A 15 -7.19 4.09 9.96
CA TRP A 15 -6.69 5.42 10.34
C TRP A 15 -6.86 5.70 11.83
N ARG A 16 -7.92 5.19 12.46
CA ARG A 16 -8.20 5.36 13.89
C ARG A 16 -7.14 4.74 14.80
N ASP A 17 -6.40 3.76 14.29
CA ASP A 17 -5.37 3.04 15.05
C ASP A 17 -3.98 3.69 14.86
N LEU A 18 -3.92 4.87 14.23
CA LEU A 18 -2.69 5.60 14.05
C LEU A 18 -2.05 5.92 15.42
N PRO A 19 -0.79 5.52 15.66
CA PRO A 19 -0.10 5.84 16.90
C PRO A 19 0.00 7.35 17.13
N GLU A 20 -0.23 7.78 18.37
CA GLU A 20 -0.27 9.19 18.77
C GLU A 20 1.01 9.97 18.41
N ARG A 21 2.17 9.29 18.39
CA ARG A 21 3.45 9.88 17.94
C ARG A 21 3.42 10.47 16.52
N TYR A 22 2.47 10.05 15.68
CA TYR A 22 2.30 10.57 14.33
C TYR A 22 1.34 11.76 14.23
N GLY A 23 0.72 12.14 15.35
CA GLY A 23 -0.27 13.19 15.46
C GLY A 23 -1.70 12.72 15.14
N PRO A 24 -2.66 13.67 15.08
CA PRO A 24 -4.06 13.33 14.90
C PRO A 24 -4.34 12.62 13.57
N TYR A 25 -5.03 11.48 13.64
CA TYR A 25 -5.36 10.69 12.45
C TYR A 25 -6.25 11.45 11.45
N THR A 26 -7.12 12.34 11.95
CA THR A 26 -8.01 13.16 11.12
C THR A 26 -7.21 14.10 10.21
N THR A 27 -6.14 14.69 10.71
CA THR A 27 -5.25 15.56 9.93
C THR A 27 -4.52 14.76 8.84
N ALA A 28 -4.01 13.58 9.17
CA ALA A 28 -3.34 12.70 8.22
C ALA A 28 -4.31 12.22 7.12
N TYR A 29 -5.52 11.80 7.51
CA TYR A 29 -6.59 11.38 6.60
C TYR A 29 -7.03 12.52 5.67
N ASN A 30 -7.30 13.71 6.21
CA ASN A 30 -7.72 14.86 5.42
C ASN A 30 -6.66 15.26 4.39
N ARG A 31 -5.36 15.21 4.76
CA ARG A 31 -4.28 15.42 3.79
C ARG A 31 -4.28 14.33 2.72
N PHE A 32 -4.35 13.06 3.11
CA PHE A 32 -4.36 11.93 2.19
C PHE A 32 -5.46 12.09 1.13
N VAL A 33 -6.69 12.42 1.56
CA VAL A 33 -7.83 12.65 0.67
C VAL A 33 -7.59 13.85 -0.26
N ARG A 34 -7.08 14.98 0.26
CA ARG A 34 -6.78 16.15 -0.57
C ARG A 34 -5.73 15.82 -1.64
N TRP A 35 -4.71 15.06 -1.28
CA TRP A 35 -3.64 14.64 -2.20
C TRP A 35 -4.12 13.66 -3.26
N ARG A 36 -4.95 12.70 -2.85
CA ARG A 36 -5.61 11.79 -3.79
C ARG A 36 -6.44 12.56 -4.81
N ARG A 37 -7.25 13.52 -4.37
CA ARG A 37 -8.09 14.34 -5.26
C ARG A 37 -7.27 15.23 -6.19
N ALA A 38 -6.13 15.73 -5.70
CA ALA A 38 -5.23 16.56 -6.47
C ALA A 38 -4.29 15.77 -7.42
N GLY A 39 -4.40 14.43 -7.48
CA GLY A 39 -3.51 13.62 -8.31
C GLY A 39 -2.05 13.58 -7.84
N MET A 40 -1.75 14.07 -6.63
CA MET A 40 -0.37 14.22 -6.14
C MET A 40 0.38 12.89 -6.03
N TRP A 41 -0.32 11.76 -5.85
CA TRP A 41 0.32 10.45 -5.79
C TRP A 41 1.04 10.08 -7.09
N GLY A 42 0.47 10.45 -8.25
CA GLY A 42 1.13 10.24 -9.55
C GLY A 42 2.42 11.05 -9.62
N ALA A 43 2.35 12.35 -9.30
CA ALA A 43 3.52 13.21 -9.28
C ALA A 43 4.63 12.72 -8.32
N ILE A 44 4.26 12.18 -7.16
CA ILE A 44 5.24 11.61 -6.21
C ILE A 44 5.89 10.36 -6.81
N ILE A 45 5.11 9.44 -7.38
CA ILE A 45 5.65 8.23 -8.02
C ILE A 45 6.59 8.59 -9.16
N ASP A 46 6.19 9.53 -10.03
CA ASP A 46 7.01 9.98 -11.15
C ASP A 46 8.32 10.63 -10.69
N ALA A 47 8.27 11.44 -9.63
CA ALA A 47 9.45 12.06 -9.05
C ALA A 47 10.41 11.02 -8.47
N ILE A 48 9.89 10.01 -7.76
CA ILE A 48 10.72 8.91 -7.25
C ILE A 48 11.29 8.11 -8.43
N ALA A 49 10.49 7.83 -9.48
CA ALA A 49 10.94 7.07 -10.64
C ALA A 49 12.12 7.75 -11.33
N LYS A 50 12.04 9.07 -11.51
CA LYS A 50 13.15 9.86 -12.05
C LYS A 50 14.37 9.87 -11.13
N ALA A 51 14.18 9.94 -9.81
CA ALA A 51 15.29 9.98 -8.86
C ALA A 51 16.08 8.65 -8.80
N TYR A 52 15.44 7.53 -9.11
CA TYR A 52 16.05 6.19 -9.11
C TYR A 52 16.29 5.66 -10.54
N ASP A 53 16.32 6.52 -11.55
CA ASP A 53 16.56 6.19 -12.96
C ASP A 53 15.66 5.04 -13.48
N GLY A 54 14.39 5.04 -13.07
CA GLY A 54 13.42 4.02 -13.45
C GLY A 54 13.56 2.67 -12.73
N HIS A 55 14.58 2.47 -11.88
CA HIS A 55 14.78 1.24 -11.10
C HIS A 55 13.85 1.15 -9.87
N ILE A 56 12.55 1.43 -10.03
CA ILE A 56 11.55 1.21 -8.98
C ILE A 56 10.90 -0.14 -9.17
N GLN A 57 11.08 -1.03 -8.20
CA GLN A 57 10.26 -2.24 -8.07
C GLN A 57 9.09 -1.99 -7.11
N MET A 58 7.87 -1.93 -7.64
CA MET A 58 6.66 -1.89 -6.82
C MET A 58 6.22 -3.31 -6.46
N ILE A 59 6.30 -3.65 -5.18
CA ILE A 59 5.73 -4.90 -4.67
C ILE A 59 4.29 -4.64 -4.24
N TYR A 60 3.32 -5.07 -5.05
CA TYR A 60 1.91 -5.08 -4.65
C TYR A 60 1.51 -6.47 -4.14
N SER A 61 0.96 -6.54 -2.93
CA SER A 61 0.35 -7.77 -2.41
C SER A 61 -1.17 -7.75 -2.61
N SER A 62 -1.72 -8.73 -3.30
CA SER A 62 -3.17 -8.96 -3.35
C SER A 62 -3.61 -9.72 -2.10
N SER A 63 -4.47 -9.11 -1.27
CA SER A 63 -5.11 -9.79 -0.13
C SER A 63 -6.62 -9.92 -0.37
N ILE A 64 -7.12 -11.17 -0.40
CA ILE A 64 -8.55 -11.47 -0.48
C ILE A 64 -9.03 -11.78 0.94
N ARG A 65 -9.90 -10.92 1.50
CA ARG A 65 -10.59 -11.23 2.76
C ARG A 65 -11.79 -12.13 2.47
N VAL A 66 -11.74 -13.35 3.00
CA VAL A 66 -12.88 -14.28 3.02
C VAL A 66 -13.73 -14.07 4.26
N HIS A 67 -15.03 -14.31 4.13
CA HIS A 67 -15.97 -14.30 5.27
C HIS A 67 -15.54 -15.37 6.28
N GLN A 68 -15.68 -15.10 7.58
CA GLN A 68 -15.19 -15.99 8.66
C GLN A 68 -15.70 -17.44 8.57
N HIS A 69 -16.87 -17.67 7.95
CA HIS A 69 -17.42 -18.99 7.69
C HIS A 69 -16.73 -19.79 6.57
N ALA A 70 -15.80 -19.18 5.82
CA ALA A 70 -15.03 -19.86 4.78
C ALA A 70 -13.64 -20.37 5.26
N ALA A 71 -13.30 -20.20 6.54
CA ALA A 71 -11.99 -20.57 7.10
C ALA A 71 -11.71 -22.09 7.18
N GLY A 72 -12.60 -22.95 6.65
CA GLY A 72 -12.51 -24.41 6.75
C GLY A 72 -12.08 -25.17 5.48
N ALA A 73 -11.84 -24.51 4.34
CA ALA A 73 -11.49 -25.21 3.11
C ALA A 73 -10.06 -25.79 3.18
N LYS A 74 -9.91 -27.10 2.93
CA LYS A 74 -8.60 -27.80 2.91
C LYS A 74 -7.65 -27.15 1.89
N LYS A 75 -6.45 -26.81 2.36
CA LYS A 75 -5.36 -26.18 1.58
C LYS A 75 -4.80 -27.19 0.55
N GLY A 76 -5.37 -27.22 -0.66
CA GLY A 76 -4.96 -28.14 -1.74
C GLY A 76 -4.43 -27.46 -3.01
N GLY A 77 -4.49 -26.13 -3.10
CA GLY A 77 -4.05 -25.40 -4.30
C GLY A 77 -2.56 -25.08 -4.24
N ARG A 78 -1.77 -25.64 -5.17
CA ARG A 78 -0.39 -25.24 -5.41
C ARG A 78 -0.35 -23.75 -5.76
N ILE A 79 0.31 -22.95 -4.93
CA ILE A 79 0.58 -21.54 -5.23
C ILE A 79 1.62 -21.55 -6.36
N VAL A 80 1.18 -21.21 -7.58
CA VAL A 80 2.08 -20.98 -8.71
C VAL A 80 2.42 -19.50 -8.70
N ALA A 81 3.63 -19.17 -8.27
CA ALA A 81 4.17 -17.83 -8.44
C ALA A 81 4.72 -17.73 -9.86
N TRP A 82 4.09 -16.92 -10.70
CA TRP A 82 4.64 -16.59 -12.01
C TRP A 82 5.73 -15.52 -11.82
N ALA A 83 6.99 -15.95 -11.90
CA ALA A 83 8.10 -15.02 -12.06
C ALA A 83 8.15 -14.59 -13.54
N VAL A 84 8.03 -13.29 -13.80
CA VAL A 84 8.33 -12.73 -15.12
C VAL A 84 9.85 -12.74 -15.26
N HIS A 85 10.36 -13.60 -16.15
CA HIS A 85 11.73 -13.47 -16.64
C HIS A 85 11.77 -12.27 -17.59
N GLU A 86 12.59 -11.28 -17.27
CA GLU A 86 13.05 -10.34 -18.29
C GLU A 86 14.13 -11.03 -19.12
N VAL A 87 13.90 -11.07 -20.43
CA VAL A 87 14.82 -11.60 -21.44
C VAL A 87 15.73 -10.46 -21.83
N GLY A 88 17.05 -10.65 -21.65
CA GLY A 88 18.08 -9.77 -22.19
C GLY A 88 18.29 -9.95 -23.68
#